data_AF-A0A0A9DX69-F1
#
_entry.id   AF-A0A0A9DX69-F1
#
_cell.length_a   1.000
_cell.length_b   1.000
_cell.length_c   1.000
_cell.angle_alpha   90.00
_cell.angle_beta   90.00
_cell.angle_gamma   90.00
#
_symmetry.space_group_name_H-M   'P 1'
#
loop_
_entity.id
_entity.type
_entity.pdbx_description
1 polymer ?
#
loop_
_entity_poly.entity_id
_entity_poly.type
_entity_poly.pdbx_seq_one_letter_code
_entity_poly.pdbx_strand_id
1 'polypeptide(L)'
;MFLHEPSMATAKALLDTLRMTPPTPFAEQDFLNMFFRDQYKPIPLVYNLVLAMLWRHPENVQLDKVKVVHYCAAGSKPWRYTGKEANMDRKDIKMLVKKWWDIYKDETLDFKGFPDVPADADEVEAAAKKPLRAALAEAGTVKYVTAPSAA
;
A
#
# COMPACT_ATOMS: atom_id res chain seq x y z
N MET A 1 5.37 -5.40 -2.49
CA MET A 1 5.31 -4.72 -3.80
C MET A 1 5.43 -5.76 -4.90
N PHE A 2 4.64 -5.66 -5.96
CA PHE A 2 4.68 -6.54 -7.12
C PHE A 2 4.22 -5.78 -8.37
N LEU A 3 4.53 -6.30 -9.55
CA LEU A 3 4.04 -5.80 -10.83
C LEU A 3 2.97 -6.76 -11.35
N HIS A 4 1.87 -6.24 -11.88
CA HIS A 4 0.85 -7.06 -12.50
C HIS A 4 0.21 -6.34 -13.69
N GLU A 5 -0.40 -7.12 -14.58
CA GLU A 5 -1.25 -6.63 -15.65
C GLU A 5 -2.72 -6.72 -15.20
N PRO A 6 -3.49 -5.62 -15.25
CA PRO A 6 -4.93 -5.67 -14.96
C PRO A 6 -5.66 -6.63 -15.89
N SER A 7 -6.42 -7.56 -15.33
CA SER A 7 -7.17 -8.57 -16.10
C SER A 7 -8.41 -9.00 -15.34
N MET A 8 -9.57 -8.92 -15.99
CA MET A 8 -10.83 -9.40 -15.44
C MET A 8 -10.79 -10.91 -15.17
N ALA A 9 -10.12 -11.68 -16.02
CA ALA A 9 -9.94 -13.12 -15.83
C ALA A 9 -9.13 -13.40 -14.55
N THR A 10 -8.00 -12.69 -14.36
CA THR A 10 -7.17 -12.82 -13.17
C THR A 10 -7.93 -12.38 -11.90
N ALA A 11 -8.67 -11.27 -11.96
CA ALA A 11 -9.46 -10.78 -10.84
C ALA A 11 -10.53 -11.80 -10.42
N LYS A 12 -11.26 -12.38 -11.38
CA LYS A 12 -12.25 -13.44 -11.11
C LYS A 12 -11.59 -14.68 -10.50
N ALA A 13 -10.47 -15.14 -11.06
CA ALA A 13 -9.74 -16.30 -10.56
C ALA A 13 -9.22 -16.08 -9.12
N LEU A 14 -8.70 -14.89 -8.81
CA LEU A 14 -8.31 -14.51 -7.45
C LEU A 14 -9.48 -14.60 -6.48
N LEU A 15 -10.64 -14.01 -6.82
CA LEU A 15 -11.81 -14.04 -5.95
C LEU A 15 -12.36 -15.46 -5.73
N ASP A 16 -12.42 -16.27 -6.79
CA ASP A 16 -12.88 -17.65 -6.70
C ASP A 16 -11.92 -18.50 -5.85
N THR A 17 -10.61 -18.26 -5.97
CA THR A 17 -9.59 -18.97 -5.17
C THR A 17 -9.60 -18.53 -3.72
N LEU A 18 -9.78 -17.22 -3.46
CA LEU A 18 -9.87 -16.65 -2.12
C LEU A 18 -10.99 -17.29 -1.29
N ARG A 19 -12.16 -17.54 -1.91
CA ARG A 19 -13.31 -18.17 -1.23
C ARG A 19 -13.02 -19.56 -0.67
N MET A 20 -12.08 -20.29 -1.27
CA MET A 20 -11.73 -21.66 -0.87
C MET A 20 -10.39 -21.73 -0.13
N THR A 21 -9.68 -20.60 0.00
CA THR A 21 -8.36 -20.57 0.65
C THR A 21 -8.53 -20.40 2.17
N PRO A 22 -7.97 -21.30 3.00
CA PRO A 22 -7.92 -21.09 4.44
C PRO A 22 -7.12 -19.82 4.81
N PRO A 23 -7.59 -18.97 5.73
CA PRO A 23 -6.84 -17.79 6.16
C PRO A 23 -5.49 -18.15 6.79
N THR A 24 -4.47 -17.35 6.50
CA THR A 24 -3.14 -17.45 7.14
C THR A 24 -2.84 -16.18 7.95
N PRO A 25 -1.84 -16.20 8.86
CA PRO A 25 -1.41 -15.01 9.59
C PRO A 25 -0.87 -13.87 8.70
N PHE A 26 -0.43 -14.17 7.47
CA PHE A 26 0.01 -13.19 6.48
C PHE A 26 -0.96 -13.17 5.30
N ALA A 27 -2.17 -12.67 5.57
CA ALA A 27 -3.37 -12.80 4.74
C ALA A 27 -3.14 -12.66 3.23
N GLU A 28 -2.90 -11.44 2.73
CA GLU A 28 -2.78 -11.20 1.29
C GLU A 28 -1.46 -11.70 0.72
N GLN A 29 -0.37 -11.64 1.50
CA GLN A 29 0.96 -12.00 1.01
C GLN A 29 1.08 -13.50 0.75
N ASP A 30 0.66 -14.34 1.70
CA ASP A 30 0.71 -15.79 1.54
C ASP A 30 -0.26 -16.25 0.45
N PHE A 31 -1.47 -15.68 0.42
CA PHE A 31 -2.46 -15.98 -0.61
C PHE A 31 -1.91 -15.73 -2.02
N LEU A 32 -1.34 -14.54 -2.25
CA LEU A 32 -0.78 -14.18 -3.56
C LEU A 32 0.46 -15.02 -3.89
N ASN A 33 1.31 -15.35 -2.92
CA ASN A 33 2.44 -16.25 -3.12
C ASN A 33 1.97 -17.64 -3.58
N MET A 34 0.93 -18.19 -2.96
CA MET A 34 0.40 -19.51 -3.32
C MET A 34 -0.35 -19.50 -4.65
N PHE A 35 -1.08 -18.43 -4.95
CA PHE A 35 -1.81 -18.25 -6.21
C PHE A 35 -0.86 -18.10 -7.41
N PHE A 36 0.20 -17.30 -7.26
CA PHE A 36 1.17 -17.00 -8.32
C PHE A 36 2.47 -17.82 -8.23
N ARG A 37 2.51 -18.91 -7.44
CA ARG A 37 3.74 -19.68 -7.16
C ARG A 37 4.50 -20.11 -8.43
N ASP A 38 3.77 -20.44 -9.50
CA ASP A 38 4.34 -20.94 -10.76
C ASP A 38 4.77 -19.81 -11.72
N GLN A 39 4.43 -18.55 -11.39
CA GLN A 39 4.75 -17.36 -12.17
C GLN A 39 5.70 -16.40 -11.44
N TYR A 40 6.01 -16.69 -10.17
CA TYR A 40 6.76 -15.79 -9.30
C TYR A 40 8.14 -15.47 -9.86
N LYS A 41 8.46 -14.17 -9.90
CA LYS A 41 9.78 -13.64 -10.23
C LYS A 41 10.20 -12.67 -9.13
N PRO A 42 11.30 -12.92 -8.40
CA PRO A 42 11.71 -12.04 -7.33
C PRO A 42 12.14 -10.68 -7.87
N ILE A 43 11.67 -9.61 -7.22
CA ILE A 43 12.15 -8.26 -7.47
C ILE A 43 13.38 -7.98 -6.60
N PRO A 44 14.38 -7.23 -7.09
CA PRO A 44 15.52 -6.84 -6.28
C PRO A 44 15.10 -6.08 -5.02
N LEU A 45 15.81 -6.32 -3.91
CA LEU A 45 15.53 -5.70 -2.60
C LEU A 45 15.39 -4.18 -2.66
N VAL A 46 16.17 -3.51 -3.52
CA VAL A 46 16.15 -2.05 -3.69
C VAL A 46 14.79 -1.50 -4.12
N TYR A 47 13.92 -2.31 -4.73
CA TYR A 47 12.56 -1.93 -5.13
C TYR A 47 11.50 -2.25 -4.08
N ASN A 48 11.85 -2.88 -2.97
CA ASN A 48 10.93 -3.19 -1.89
C ASN A 48 11.70 -3.50 -0.59
N LEU A 49 12.43 -2.51 -0.07
CA LEU A 49 13.21 -2.70 1.15
C LEU A 49 12.27 -2.88 2.34
N VAL A 50 12.05 -4.13 2.74
CA VAL A 50 11.44 -4.50 4.02
C VAL A 50 12.41 -4.07 5.12
N LEU A 51 12.01 -3.15 6.01
CA LEU A 51 12.93 -2.53 6.98
C LEU A 51 13.69 -3.53 7.85
N ALA A 52 13.11 -4.69 8.15
CA ALA A 52 13.77 -5.75 8.92
C ALA A 52 15.11 -6.20 8.32
N MET A 53 15.32 -6.02 7.02
CA MET A 53 16.58 -6.34 6.35
C MET A 53 17.75 -5.50 6.87
N LEU A 54 17.50 -4.29 7.40
CA LEU A 54 18.54 -3.41 7.96
C LEU A 54 19.24 -4.01 9.19
N TRP A 55 18.62 -4.95 9.90
CA TRP A 55 19.19 -5.58 11.08
C TRP A 55 19.22 -7.11 11.04
N ARG A 56 18.42 -7.74 10.16
CA ARG A 56 18.46 -9.19 9.94
C ARG A 56 19.57 -9.59 8.96
N HIS A 57 19.76 -8.80 7.90
CA HIS A 57 20.71 -9.06 6.82
C HIS A 57 21.36 -7.75 6.32
N PRO A 58 22.00 -6.97 7.20
CA PRO A 58 22.59 -5.69 6.85
C PRO A 58 23.61 -5.78 5.70
N GLU A 59 24.30 -6.92 5.57
CA GLU A 59 25.25 -7.22 4.49
C GLU A 59 24.62 -7.16 3.09
N ASN A 60 23.31 -7.36 2.99
CA ASN A 60 22.55 -7.36 1.74
C ASN A 60 21.94 -5.99 1.41
N VAL A 61 22.15 -4.97 2.26
CA VAL A 61 21.53 -3.65 2.10
C VAL A 61 22.56 -2.59 1.73
N GLN A 62 22.49 -2.09 0.50
CA GLN A 62 23.15 -0.86 0.06
C GLN A 62 22.12 0.27 0.07
N LEU A 63 22.00 0.96 1.21
CA LEU A 63 20.88 1.88 1.49
C LEU A 63 20.80 3.06 0.51
N ASP A 64 21.93 3.51 -0.02
CA ASP A 64 22.05 4.56 -1.04
C ASP A 64 21.44 4.17 -2.39
N LYS A 65 21.34 2.86 -2.68
CA LYS A 65 20.75 2.33 -3.91
C LYS A 65 19.25 2.01 -3.79
N VAL A 66 18.69 2.11 -2.59
CA VAL A 66 17.29 1.77 -2.32
C VAL A 66 16.37 2.82 -2.95
N LYS A 67 15.39 2.34 -3.72
CA LYS A 67 14.41 3.16 -4.42
C LYS A 67 13.06 3.21 -3.70
N VAL A 68 12.70 2.13 -3.01
CA VAL A 68 11.43 2.03 -2.27
C VAL A 68 11.66 1.40 -0.90
N VAL A 69 11.10 2.03 0.12
CA VAL A 69 11.14 1.56 1.51
C VAL A 69 9.74 1.09 1.93
N HIS A 70 9.67 -0.11 2.50
CA HIS A 70 8.45 -0.69 3.05
C HIS A 70 8.48 -0.68 4.58
N TYR A 71 7.76 0.27 5.17
CA TYR A 71 7.60 0.43 6.62
C TYR A 71 6.64 -0.61 7.21
N CYS A 72 7.04 -1.88 7.24
CA CYS A 72 6.22 -3.01 7.69
C CYS A 72 6.49 -3.48 9.13
N ALA A 73 7.62 -3.07 9.72
CA ALA A 73 7.97 -3.46 11.09
C ALA A 73 7.11 -2.72 12.12
N ALA A 74 6.86 -3.34 13.28
CA ALA A 74 6.17 -2.69 14.39
C ALA A 74 6.89 -1.37 14.78
N GLY A 75 6.12 -0.30 15.00
CA GLY A 75 6.65 1.03 15.29
C GLY A 75 7.22 1.80 14.10
N SER A 76 7.38 1.17 12.93
CA SER A 76 8.06 1.81 11.79
C SER A 76 7.18 2.73 10.95
N LYS A 77 5.85 2.69 11.13
CA LYS A 77 4.92 3.56 10.39
C LYS A 77 5.27 5.02 10.66
N PRO A 78 5.72 5.82 9.65
CA PRO A 78 6.26 7.16 9.91
C PRO A 78 5.31 8.10 10.65
N TRP A 79 4.00 8.03 10.36
CA TRP A 79 2.95 8.83 10.98
C TRP A 79 2.58 8.40 12.42
N ARG A 80 3.08 7.26 12.91
CA ARG A 80 2.93 6.78 14.30
C ARG A 80 4.28 6.54 14.98
N TYR A 81 5.36 7.03 14.39
CA TYR A 81 6.70 6.69 14.82
C TYR A 81 7.01 7.31 16.20
N THR A 82 7.30 6.48 17.18
CA THR A 82 7.69 6.92 18.54
C THR A 82 9.17 6.73 18.83
N GLY A 83 9.83 5.83 18.07
CA GLY A 83 11.22 5.44 18.30
C GLY A 83 11.44 4.48 19.47
N LYS A 84 10.38 3.98 20.11
CA LYS A 84 10.47 3.14 21.33
C LYS A 84 10.43 1.65 21.04
N GLU A 85 9.83 1.25 19.91
CA GLU A 85 9.73 -0.15 19.51
C GLU A 85 11.10 -0.71 19.11
N ALA A 86 11.22 -2.04 19.10
CA ALA A 86 12.50 -2.71 18.86
C ALA A 86 13.12 -2.29 17.53
N ASN A 87 14.41 -1.93 17.56
CA ASN A 87 15.21 -1.42 16.44
C ASN A 87 14.81 -0.04 15.92
N MET A 88 13.77 0.62 16.45
CA MET A 88 13.36 1.95 15.95
C MET A 88 14.33 3.05 16.36
N ASP A 89 15.16 2.84 17.38
CA ASP A 89 16.16 3.81 17.83
C ASP A 89 17.34 4.00 16.85
N ARG A 90 17.47 3.12 15.85
CA ARG A 90 18.56 3.12 14.87
C ARG A 90 18.62 4.40 14.03
N LYS A 91 19.86 4.79 13.67
CA LYS A 91 20.14 6.00 12.87
C LYS A 91 19.56 5.93 11.46
N ASP A 92 19.67 4.77 10.82
CA ASP A 92 19.13 4.54 9.48
C ASP A 92 17.59 4.65 9.45
N ILE A 93 16.89 4.08 10.43
CA ILE A 93 15.43 4.21 10.55
C ILE A 93 15.00 5.66 10.81
N LYS A 94 15.64 6.36 11.76
CA LYS A 94 15.37 7.78 12.03
C LYS A 94 15.54 8.63 10.77
N MET A 95 16.58 8.37 9.98
CA MET A 95 16.82 9.03 8.69
C MET A 95 15.70 8.75 7.69
N LEU A 96 15.27 7.49 7.54
CA LEU A 96 14.18 7.11 6.62
C LEU A 96 12.83 7.70 7.05
N VAL A 97 12.54 7.75 8.35
CA VAL A 97 11.32 8.38 8.88
C VAL A 97 11.35 9.89 8.64
N LYS A 98 12.51 10.54 8.85
CA LYS A 98 12.68 11.96 8.54
C LYS A 98 12.41 12.24 7.06
N LYS A 99 12.99 11.46 6.13
CA LYS A 99 12.74 11.62 4.69
C LYS A 99 11.26 11.52 4.33
N TRP A 100 10.52 10.60 4.96
CA TRP A 100 9.08 10.49 4.76
C TRP A 100 8.34 11.77 5.21
N TRP A 101 8.69 12.29 6.39
CA TRP A 101 8.10 13.54 6.91
C TRP A 101 8.50 14.78 6.12
N ASP A 102 9.72 14.82 5.57
CA ASP A 102 10.17 15.91 4.71
C ASP A 102 9.28 15.99 3.45
N ILE A 103 8.90 14.84 2.87
CA ILE A 103 7.94 14.77 1.74
C ILE A 103 6.53 15.14 2.19
N TYR A 104 6.05 14.59 3.31
CA TYR A 104 4.68 14.86 3.79
C TYR A 104 4.45 16.35 4.12
N LYS A 105 5.49 17.05 4.58
CA LYS A 105 5.43 18.48 4.92
C LYS A 105 5.75 19.40 3.74
N ASP A 106 6.04 18.84 2.57
CA ASP A 106 6.29 19.62 1.38
C ASP A 106 4.96 20.08 0.78
N GLU A 107 4.52 21.28 1.19
CA GLU A 107 3.28 21.92 0.71
C GLU A 107 3.26 22.11 -0.82
N THR A 108 4.42 22.04 -1.50
CA THR A 108 4.44 22.12 -2.97
C THR A 108 3.85 20.89 -3.65
N LEU A 109 3.79 19.77 -2.93
CA LEU A 109 3.18 18.51 -3.35
C LEU A 109 1.69 18.43 -3.00
N ASP A 110 1.16 19.40 -2.25
CA ASP A 110 -0.25 19.43 -1.92
C ASP A 110 -1.10 19.49 -3.19
N PHE A 111 -2.19 18.71 -3.18
CA PHE A 111 -3.13 18.71 -4.28
C PHE A 111 -3.81 20.08 -4.37
N LYS A 112 -3.48 20.83 -5.43
CA LYS A 112 -3.94 22.22 -5.62
C LYS A 112 -5.38 22.35 -6.14
N GLY A 113 -6.16 21.27 -6.08
CA GLY A 113 -7.47 21.22 -6.72
C GLY A 113 -7.38 21.16 -8.24
N PHE A 114 -8.54 21.04 -8.88
CA PHE A 114 -8.66 21.36 -10.30
C PHE A 114 -8.69 22.89 -10.45
N PRO A 115 -8.18 23.47 -11.57
CA PRO A 115 -8.33 24.89 -11.83
C PRO A 115 -9.80 25.30 -11.70
N ASP A 116 -10.05 26.54 -11.26
CA ASP A 116 -11.40 27.09 -11.04
C ASP A 116 -12.30 26.83 -12.27
N VAL A 117 -13.05 25.73 -12.21
CA VAL A 117 -14.21 25.51 -13.08
C VAL A 117 -15.29 26.45 -12.54
N PRO A 118 -16.01 27.20 -13.39
CA PRO A 118 -17.07 28.11 -12.96
C PRO A 118 -17.97 27.45 -11.91
N ALA A 119 -18.30 28.23 -10.89
CA ALA A 119 -18.94 27.82 -9.64
C ALA A 119 -20.33 27.19 -9.80
N ASP A 120 -20.38 25.95 -10.28
CA ASP A 120 -21.46 25.03 -9.98
C ASP A 120 -20.86 23.72 -9.45
N ALA A 121 -20.65 23.71 -8.13
CA ALA A 121 -20.14 22.57 -7.38
C ALA A 121 -21.01 21.30 -7.58
N ASP A 122 -22.28 21.49 -7.95
CA ASP A 122 -23.22 20.41 -8.27
C ASP A 122 -22.85 19.65 -9.55
N GLU A 123 -22.25 20.29 -10.56
CA GLU A 123 -21.94 19.61 -11.83
C GLU A 123 -20.66 18.78 -11.78
N VAL A 124 -19.63 19.24 -11.06
CA VAL A 124 -18.35 18.50 -10.93
C VAL A 124 -18.52 17.30 -10.01
N GLU A 125 -19.24 17.47 -8.90
CA GLU A 125 -19.59 16.38 -8.01
C GLU A 125 -20.55 15.39 -8.70
N ALA A 126 -21.53 15.87 -9.48
CA ALA A 126 -22.41 15.00 -10.26
C ALA A 126 -21.67 14.28 -11.40
N ALA A 127 -20.70 14.90 -12.05
CA ALA A 127 -19.94 14.29 -13.15
C ALA A 127 -18.97 13.20 -12.65
N ALA A 128 -18.27 13.43 -11.54
CA ALA A 128 -17.37 12.44 -10.94
C ALA A 128 -18.13 11.33 -10.20
N LYS A 129 -19.26 11.65 -9.56
CA LYS A 129 -20.10 10.66 -8.88
C LYS A 129 -21.06 9.93 -9.82
N LYS A 130 -21.35 10.39 -11.05
CA LYS A 130 -22.24 9.69 -11.99
C LYS A 130 -21.76 8.27 -12.34
N PRO A 131 -20.52 8.06 -12.81
CA PRO A 131 -20.07 6.71 -13.16
C PRO A 131 -19.93 5.83 -11.92
N LEU A 132 -19.48 6.38 -10.80
CA LEU A 132 -19.34 5.65 -9.54
C LEU A 132 -20.70 5.27 -8.93
N ARG A 133 -21.68 6.19 -8.91
CA ARG A 133 -23.05 5.93 -8.44
C ARG A 133 -23.82 5.02 -9.38
N ALA A 134 -23.64 5.13 -10.70
CA ALA A 134 -24.24 4.20 -11.65
C ALA A 134 -23.73 2.78 -11.43
N ALA A 135 -22.41 2.60 -11.28
CA ALA A 135 -21.80 1.31 -10.96
C ALA A 135 -22.25 0.76 -9.59
N LEU A 136 -22.39 1.62 -8.56
CA LEU A 136 -22.87 1.22 -7.24
C LEU A 136 -24.37 0.89 -7.21
N ALA A 137 -25.20 1.59 -7.99
CA ALA A 137 -26.62 1.32 -8.12
C ALA A 137 -26.89 0.01 -8.89
N GLU A 138 -26.07 -0.29 -9.90
CA GLU A 138 -26.09 -1.57 -10.62
C GLU A 138 -25.60 -2.74 -9.74
N ALA A 139 -24.64 -2.48 -8.83
CA ALA A 139 -24.10 -3.48 -7.91
C ALA A 139 -25.03 -3.84 -6.72
N GLY A 140 -26.12 -3.10 -6.50
CA GLY A 140 -27.08 -3.34 -5.42
C GLY A 140 -26.50 -3.14 -4.00
N THR A 141 -27.28 -3.50 -2.97
CA THR A 141 -26.90 -3.33 -1.56
C THR A 141 -25.78 -4.31 -1.18
N VAL A 142 -24.53 -3.86 -1.17
CA VAL A 142 -23.39 -4.67 -0.70
C VAL A 142 -23.37 -4.67 0.82
N LYS A 143 -23.50 -5.85 1.44
CA LYS A 143 -23.21 -6.03 2.87
C LYS A 143 -21.71 -5.82 3.08
N TYR A 144 -21.29 -4.62 3.45
CA TYR A 144 -19.91 -4.38 3.84
C TYR A 144 -19.72 -4.69 5.32
N VAL A 145 -18.63 -5.36 5.65
CA VAL A 145 -18.16 -5.54 7.02
C VAL A 145 -17.02 -4.54 7.19
N THR A 146 -17.09 -3.71 8.22
CA THR A 146 -16.00 -2.79 8.54
C THR A 146 -14.72 -3.59 8.82
N ALA A 147 -13.63 -3.24 8.15
CA ALA A 147 -12.34 -3.85 8.43
C ALA A 147 -11.97 -3.65 9.92
N PRO A 148 -11.34 -4.65 10.57
CA PRO A 148 -10.85 -4.48 11.93
C PRO A 148 -9.88 -3.30 11.99
N SER A 149 -9.84 -2.60 13.13
CA SER A 149 -8.81 -1.60 13.37
C SER A 149 -7.45 -2.27 13.22
N ALA A 150 -6.64 -1.78 12.28
CA ALA A 150 -5.25 -2.20 12.14
C ALA A 150 -4.52 -1.86 13.45
N ALA A 151 -3.94 -2.90 14.06
CA ALA A 151 -3.14 -2.84 15.29
C ALA A 151 -2.03 -1.77 15.23
#